data_AF-A0AB35WZK8-F1
#
_entry.id   AF-A0AB35WZK8-F1
#
_cell.length_a   1.000
_cell.length_b   1.000
_cell.length_c   1.000
_cell.angle_alpha   90.00
_cell.angle_beta   90.00
_cell.angle_gamma   90.00
#
_symmetry.space_group_name_H-M   'P 1'
#
loop_
_entity.id
_entity.type
_entity.pdbx_description
1 polymer ?
#
loop_
_entity_poly.entity_id
_entity_poly.type
_entity_poly.pdbx_seq_one_letter_code
_entity_poly.pdbx_strand_id
1 'polypeptide(L)'
;MPEEKNLDHELLKLAAKGGGLDIEPCTCRDPKWPFRLKGQSGVRAHWNPLINDGDALKLAVELRLNIEINAGGVDVYSGDLDEGLYVPVSGDLRDCTRRAIVHAAAKVGELP
;
A
#
# COMPACT_ATOMS: atom_id res chain seq x y z
N MET A 1 -15.72 2.66 -11.36
CA MET A 1 -15.72 3.83 -12.27
C MET A 1 -14.29 4.17 -12.71
N PRO A 2 -14.07 4.89 -13.83
CA PRO A 2 -12.72 5.27 -14.28
C PRO A 2 -11.95 6.14 -13.25
N GLU A 3 -12.69 6.92 -12.45
CA GLU A 3 -12.13 7.82 -11.43
C GLU A 3 -11.54 7.07 -10.23
N GLU A 4 -12.20 6.03 -9.72
CA GLU A 4 -11.70 5.18 -8.62
C GLU A 4 -10.39 4.48 -9.00
N LYS A 5 -10.28 4.00 -10.26
CA LYS A 5 -9.07 3.37 -10.77
C LYS A 5 -7.88 4.33 -10.80
N ASN A 6 -8.13 5.61 -11.06
CA ASN A 6 -7.09 6.63 -11.09
C ASN A 6 -6.62 6.98 -9.66
N LEU A 7 -7.54 7.01 -8.69
CA LEU A 7 -7.22 7.24 -7.29
C LEU A 7 -6.34 6.11 -6.72
N ASP A 8 -6.67 4.85 -7.01
CA ASP A 8 -5.87 3.70 -6.57
C ASP A 8 -4.45 3.74 -7.17
N HIS A 9 -4.30 4.15 -8.44
CA HIS A 9 -2.98 4.26 -9.07
C HIS A 9 -2.06 5.29 -8.40
N GLU A 10 -2.58 6.48 -8.08
CA GLU A 10 -1.78 7.51 -7.40
C GLU A 10 -1.49 7.13 -5.94
N LEU A 11 -2.48 6.56 -5.24
CA LEU A 11 -2.29 6.01 -3.89
C LEU A 11 -1.13 5.01 -3.86
N LEU A 12 -1.13 4.10 -4.83
CA LEU A 12 -0.09 3.12 -5.00
C LEU A 12 1.29 3.79 -5.25
N LYS A 13 1.42 4.72 -6.19
CA LYS A 13 2.71 5.41 -6.42
C LYS A 13 3.25 6.11 -5.17
N LEU A 14 2.38 6.77 -4.42
CA LEU A 14 2.75 7.41 -3.15
C LEU A 14 3.20 6.38 -2.11
N ALA A 15 2.49 5.25 -2.00
CA ALA A 15 2.88 4.18 -1.08
C ALA A 15 4.25 3.59 -1.43
N ALA A 16 4.56 3.41 -2.72
CA ALA A 16 5.88 2.99 -3.16
C ALA A 16 6.96 4.04 -2.80
N LYS A 17 6.68 5.33 -3.04
CA LYS A 17 7.57 6.43 -2.64
C LYS A 17 7.84 6.42 -1.13
N GLY A 18 6.80 6.28 -0.31
CA GLY A 18 6.94 6.22 1.15
C GLY A 18 7.80 5.04 1.59
N GLY A 19 7.58 3.86 1.02
CA GLY A 19 8.39 2.67 1.29
C GLY A 19 9.79 2.67 0.65
N GLY A 20 10.21 3.75 -0.02
CA GLY A 20 11.51 3.82 -0.72
C GLY A 20 11.64 2.82 -1.87
N LEU A 21 10.54 2.42 -2.48
CA LEU A 21 10.49 1.42 -3.55
C LEU A 21 10.42 2.07 -4.92
N ASP A 22 11.31 1.67 -5.83
CA ASP A 22 11.22 2.03 -7.24
C ASP A 22 10.24 1.11 -7.97
N ILE A 23 9.19 1.70 -8.55
CA ILE A 23 8.19 1.00 -9.36
C ILE A 23 8.16 1.51 -10.80
N GLU A 24 7.70 0.66 -11.71
CA GLU A 24 7.45 0.99 -13.11
C GLU A 24 6.14 0.33 -13.58
N PRO A 25 5.50 0.81 -14.67
CA PRO A 25 4.28 0.18 -15.19
C PRO A 25 4.48 -1.31 -15.47
N CYS A 26 3.52 -2.16 -15.06
CA CYS A 26 3.59 -3.58 -15.41
C CYS A 26 3.40 -3.76 -16.91
N THR A 27 4.18 -4.66 -17.52
CA THR A 27 4.00 -5.05 -18.92
C THR A 27 3.03 -6.22 -19.10
N CYS A 28 2.47 -6.73 -18.00
CA CYS A 28 1.47 -7.77 -17.99
C CYS A 28 0.10 -7.23 -18.47
N ARG A 29 -0.77 -8.12 -18.98
CA ARG A 29 -2.12 -7.73 -19.45
C ARG A 29 -3.18 -7.72 -18.34
N ASP A 30 -2.82 -8.15 -17.13
CA ASP A 30 -3.78 -8.25 -16.02
C ASP A 30 -3.93 -6.88 -15.34
N PRO A 31 -5.12 -6.25 -15.41
CA PRO A 31 -5.36 -4.92 -14.84
C PRO A 31 -5.21 -4.88 -13.31
N LYS A 32 -5.17 -6.03 -12.63
CA LYS A 32 -4.91 -6.12 -11.19
C LYS A 32 -3.47 -5.77 -10.83
N TRP A 33 -2.54 -5.79 -11.78
CA TRP A 33 -1.13 -5.52 -11.54
C TRP A 33 -0.71 -4.28 -12.33
N PRO A 34 -1.03 -3.06 -11.85
CA PRO A 34 -0.74 -1.85 -12.60
C PRO A 34 0.77 -1.53 -12.64
N PHE A 35 1.53 -1.96 -11.64
CA PHE A 35 2.96 -1.72 -11.57
C PHE A 35 3.75 -2.99 -11.21
N ARG A 36 5.07 -2.86 -11.32
CA ARG A 36 6.06 -3.84 -10.89
C ARG A 36 7.25 -3.14 -10.24
N LEU A 37 7.97 -3.85 -9.39
CA LEU A 37 9.23 -3.38 -8.80
C LEU A 37 10.30 -3.31 -9.88
N LYS A 38 10.93 -2.14 -10.00
CA LYS A 38 11.99 -1.87 -10.99
C LYS A 38 13.19 -2.78 -10.73
N GLY A 39 13.76 -3.33 -11.80
CA GLY A 39 14.92 -4.23 -11.72
C GLY A 39 14.62 -5.66 -11.24
N GLN A 40 13.38 -5.98 -10.85
CA GLN A 40 12.96 -7.34 -10.52
C GLN A 40 12.25 -8.00 -11.69
N SER A 41 12.38 -9.32 -11.86
CA SER A 41 11.82 -10.07 -12.98
C SER A 41 10.85 -11.18 -12.55
N GLY A 42 9.96 -11.55 -13.47
CA GLY A 42 9.00 -12.63 -13.28
C GLY A 42 7.83 -12.25 -12.37
N VAL A 43 7.06 -13.25 -11.96
CA VAL A 43 5.78 -13.05 -11.22
C VAL A 43 5.95 -12.34 -9.88
N ARG A 44 7.13 -12.43 -9.27
CA ARG A 44 7.46 -11.77 -7.99
C ARG A 44 7.72 -10.27 -8.13
N ALA A 45 7.91 -9.79 -9.36
CA ALA A 45 8.10 -8.37 -9.61
C ALA A 45 6.78 -7.60 -9.62
N HIS A 46 5.62 -8.27 -9.84
CA HIS A 46 4.33 -7.60 -9.79
C HIS A 46 4.14 -6.93 -8.44
N TRP A 47 3.60 -5.71 -8.47
CA TRP A 47 3.45 -4.91 -7.28
C TRP A 47 2.04 -4.35 -7.24
N ASN A 48 1.30 -4.77 -6.22
CA ASN A 48 0.01 -4.19 -5.87
C ASN A 48 -0.34 -4.54 -4.40
N PRO A 49 0.10 -3.72 -3.44
CA PRO A 49 -0.16 -3.95 -2.02
C PRO A 49 -1.64 -3.87 -1.63
N LEU A 50 -2.56 -3.40 -2.49
CA LEU A 50 -4.00 -3.45 -2.21
C LEU A 50 -4.57 -4.87 -2.32
N ILE A 51 -3.92 -5.77 -3.06
CA ILE A 51 -4.38 -7.15 -3.27
C ILE A 51 -3.33 -8.20 -2.91
N ASN A 52 -2.08 -7.80 -2.66
CA ASN A 52 -0.97 -8.68 -2.33
C ASN A 52 -0.50 -8.43 -0.89
N ASP A 53 -0.72 -9.42 -0.02
CA ASP A 53 -0.33 -9.33 1.39
C ASP A 53 1.19 -9.16 1.57
N GLY A 54 2.00 -9.75 0.68
CA GLY A 54 3.45 -9.66 0.74
C GLY A 54 3.98 -8.25 0.40
N ASP A 55 3.35 -7.56 -0.54
CA ASP A 55 3.71 -6.16 -0.84
C ASP A 55 3.24 -5.21 0.27
N ALA A 56 2.06 -5.44 0.84
CA ALA A 56 1.60 -4.67 2.01
C ALA A 56 2.53 -4.89 3.21
N LEU A 57 2.88 -6.14 3.52
CA LEU A 57 3.80 -6.46 4.61
C LEU A 57 5.19 -5.84 4.37
N LYS A 58 5.66 -5.81 3.12
CA LYS A 58 6.91 -5.13 2.77
C LYS A 58 6.86 -3.66 3.17
N LEU A 59 5.80 -2.93 2.79
CA LEU A 59 5.62 -1.54 3.21
C LEU A 59 5.60 -1.40 4.73
N ALA A 60 4.90 -2.28 5.44
CA ALA A 60 4.83 -2.26 6.90
C ALA A 60 6.21 -2.42 7.55
N VAL A 61 7.05 -3.31 7.01
CA VAL A 61 8.40 -3.56 7.53
C VAL A 61 9.35 -2.41 7.21
N GLU A 62 9.38 -1.93 5.96
CA GLU A 62 10.27 -0.84 5.54
C GLU A 62 9.99 0.45 6.34
N LEU A 63 8.71 0.73 6.60
CA LEU A 63 8.28 1.89 7.38
C LEU A 63 8.20 1.65 8.89
N ARG A 64 8.51 0.43 9.35
CA ARG A 64 8.45 0.04 10.76
C ARG A 64 7.10 0.37 11.41
N LEU A 65 6.02 0.12 10.68
CA LEU A 65 4.67 0.46 11.13
C LEU A 65 4.29 -0.34 12.37
N ASN A 66 3.66 0.33 13.33
CA ASN A 66 2.88 -0.33 14.37
C ASN A 66 1.44 -0.46 13.87
N ILE A 67 0.92 -1.68 13.83
CA ILE A 67 -0.40 -2.00 13.26
C ILE A 67 -1.24 -2.71 14.32
N GLU A 68 -2.35 -2.10 14.71
CA GLU A 68 -3.32 -2.67 15.64
C GLU A 68 -4.58 -3.05 14.88
N ILE A 69 -4.91 -4.35 14.87
CA ILE A 69 -6.06 -4.89 14.14
C ILE A 69 -7.14 -5.24 15.15
N ASN A 70 -8.23 -4.48 15.12
CA ASN A 70 -9.34 -4.60 16.07
C ASN A 70 -10.64 -4.94 15.35
N ALA A 71 -11.66 -5.35 16.10
CA ALA A 71 -12.96 -5.70 15.53
C ALA A 71 -13.68 -4.51 14.85
N GLY A 72 -13.36 -3.27 15.25
CA GLY A 72 -13.96 -2.05 14.69
C GLY A 72 -13.14 -1.35 13.61
N GLY A 73 -11.84 -1.66 13.50
CA GLY A 73 -10.91 -0.84 12.73
C GLY A 73 -9.48 -1.37 12.72
N VAL A 74 -8.65 -0.77 11.88
CA VAL A 74 -7.20 -0.95 11.86
C VAL A 74 -6.55 0.40 12.13
N ASP A 75 -5.75 0.47 13.20
CA ASP A 75 -4.92 1.63 13.53
C ASP A 75 -3.49 1.38 13.05
N VAL A 76 -2.90 2.37 12.40
CA VAL A 76 -1.54 2.30 11.87
C VAL A 76 -0.75 3.52 12.30
N TYR A 77 0.40 3.30 12.94
CA TYR A 77 1.32 4.35 13.37
C TYR A 77 2.67 4.16 12.69
N SER A 78 3.32 5.27 12.34
CA SER A 78 4.73 5.31 11.92
C SER A 78 5.45 6.35 12.76
N GLY A 79 6.74 6.14 13.04
CA GLY A 79 7.57 7.18 13.66
C GLY A 79 7.69 8.44 12.80
N ASP A 80 7.43 8.32 11.49
CA ASP A 80 7.44 9.43 10.53
C ASP A 80 6.07 10.11 10.38
N LEU A 81 5.02 9.61 11.07
CA LEU A 81 3.69 10.20 11.06
C LEU A 81 3.40 10.84 12.41
N ASP A 82 3.09 12.15 12.42
CA ASP A 82 2.73 12.89 13.64
C ASP A 82 1.45 12.37 14.31
N GLU A 83 0.54 11.78 13.54
CA GLU A 83 -0.72 11.18 14.00
C GLU A 83 -0.91 9.78 13.41
N GLY A 84 -1.49 8.87 14.19
CA GLY A 84 -1.89 7.54 13.72
C GLY A 84 -3.01 7.61 12.69
N LEU A 85 -2.97 6.71 11.71
CA LEU A 85 -4.01 6.55 10.71
C LEU A 85 -4.99 5.45 11.14
N TYR A 86 -6.27 5.82 11.29
CA TYR A 86 -7.36 4.87 11.53
C TYR A 86 -8.10 4.56 10.23
N VAL A 87 -8.31 3.27 9.94
CA VAL A 87 -9.18 2.79 8.87
C VAL A 87 -10.32 1.96 9.47
N PRO A 88 -11.59 2.38 9.36
CA PRO A 88 -12.72 1.61 9.86
C PRO A 88 -12.90 0.32 9.07
N VAL A 89 -13.33 -0.74 9.75
CA VAL A 89 -13.70 -1.99 9.07
C VAL A 89 -15.05 -1.81 8.39
N SER A 90 -15.06 -1.96 7.06
CA SER A 90 -16.27 -1.93 6.23
C SER A 90 -16.50 -3.24 5.46
N GLY A 91 -15.70 -4.28 5.76
CA GLY A 91 -15.74 -5.56 5.06
C GLY A 91 -14.72 -6.56 5.61
N ASP A 92 -13.97 -7.19 4.72
CA ASP A 92 -12.93 -8.16 5.08
C ASP A 92 -11.75 -7.48 5.82
N LEU A 93 -11.44 -7.97 7.03
CA LEU A 93 -10.37 -7.42 7.87
C LEU A 93 -9.01 -7.42 7.16
N ARG A 94 -8.74 -8.40 6.30
CA ARG A 94 -7.48 -8.47 5.57
C ARG A 94 -7.39 -7.35 4.53
N ASP A 95 -8.48 -7.08 3.81
CA ASP A 95 -8.57 -5.93 2.90
C ASP A 95 -8.40 -4.60 3.62
N CYS A 96 -9.13 -4.40 4.74
CA CYS A 96 -9.00 -3.21 5.56
C CYS A 96 -7.56 -3.01 6.07
N THR A 97 -6.89 -4.10 6.49
CA THR A 97 -5.50 -4.05 6.96
C THR A 97 -4.54 -3.64 5.83
N ARG A 98 -4.65 -4.24 4.64
CA ARG A 98 -3.83 -3.85 3.49
C ARG A 98 -4.03 -2.37 3.14
N ARG A 99 -5.29 -1.92 3.08
CA ARG A 99 -5.60 -0.51 2.80
C ARG A 99 -5.01 0.42 3.84
N ALA A 100 -5.12 0.11 5.12
CA ALA A 100 -4.54 0.92 6.20
C ALA A 100 -3.02 1.08 6.04
N ILE A 101 -2.31 -0.02 5.76
CA ILE A 101 -0.87 0.01 5.49
C ILE A 101 -0.56 0.86 4.25
N VAL A 102 -1.29 0.66 3.14
CA VAL A 102 -1.06 1.39 1.89
C VAL A 102 -1.31 2.88 2.07
N HIS A 103 -2.37 3.27 2.77
CA HIS A 103 -2.65 4.67 3.07
C HIS A 103 -1.60 5.30 3.98
N ALA A 104 -1.14 4.58 5.01
CA ALA A 104 -0.07 5.07 5.88
C ALA A 104 1.23 5.26 5.08
N ALA A 105 1.60 4.30 4.24
CA ALA A 105 2.77 4.41 3.37
C ALA A 105 2.65 5.56 2.38
N ALA A 106 1.47 5.77 1.79
CA ALA A 106 1.22 6.89 0.90
C ALA A 106 1.36 8.23 1.62
N LYS A 107 0.84 8.33 2.86
CA LYS A 107 0.97 9.53 3.70
C LYS A 107 2.44 9.87 3.96
N VAL A 108 3.28 8.87 4.27
CA VAL A 108 4.74 9.07 4.39
C VAL A 108 5.34 9.52 3.04
N GLY A 109 4.89 8.93 1.92
CA GLY A 109 5.33 9.34 0.59
C GLY A 109 4.93 10.77 0.19
N GLU A 110 3.91 11.36 0.82
CA GLU A 110 3.52 12.77 0.63
C GLU A 110 4.43 13.75 1.37
N LEU A 111 5.21 13.29 2.37
CA LEU A 111 6.14 14.13 3.10
C LEU A 111 7.26 14.68 2.18
N PRO A 112 7.76 15.90 2.48
CA PRO A 112 8.78 16.57 1.66
C PRO A 112 10.15 15.89 1.68
#